data_AF-A0A7V8Z9X2-F1
#
_entry.id   AF-A0A7V8Z9X2-F1
#
_cell.length_a   1.000
_cell.length_b   1.000
_cell.length_c   1.000
_cell.angle_alpha   90.00
_cell.angle_beta   90.00
_cell.angle_gamma   90.00
#
_symmetry.space_group_name_H-M   'P 1'
#
loop_
_entity.id
_entity.type
_entity.pdbx_description
1 polymer ?
#
loop_
_entity_poly.entity_id
_entity_poly.type
_entity_poly.pdbx_seq_one_letter_code
_entity_poly.pdbx_strand_id
1 'polypeptide(L)'
;MKTYPPGTVRALLDSDMVTPQTREALRARLSADESYDEPSFLDVDLFLTLRAACARLIPQPESAKPIDCASAIDKRLANGEGDGWRYDALPADGETFRRGLRGLDEAARAKFSFSFHQLDDARQDELLLAVQRGDVKGGVWETLSANLFFEELLAAATEIYYSHPLAQELIGYAGMADAHGWQAIGLDQLEAWEPRASEDTSD
;
A
#
# COMPACT_ATOMS: atom_id res chain seq x y z
N MET A 1 9.26 17.57 -8.93
CA MET A 1 9.96 16.81 -7.86
C MET A 1 11.27 16.34 -8.46
N LYS A 2 12.41 16.61 -7.81
CA LYS A 2 13.70 16.14 -8.33
C LYS A 2 13.75 14.62 -8.11
N THR A 3 13.77 13.84 -9.18
CA THR A 3 13.87 12.38 -9.12
C THR A 3 15.32 11.96 -9.18
N TYR A 4 15.75 11.10 -8.25
CA TYR A 4 17.08 10.52 -8.31
C TYR A 4 17.18 9.47 -9.42
N PRO A 5 18.37 9.26 -10.03
CA PRO A 5 18.53 8.21 -11.02
C PRO A 5 18.12 6.83 -10.45
N PRO A 6 17.52 5.93 -11.26
CA PRO A 6 17.11 4.61 -10.79
C PRO A 6 18.26 3.85 -10.12
N GLY A 7 17.96 3.13 -9.03
CA GLY A 7 18.92 2.35 -8.26
C GLY A 7 19.72 3.13 -7.21
N THR A 8 19.75 4.47 -7.27
CA THR A 8 20.64 5.27 -6.39
C THR A 8 20.14 5.34 -4.95
N VAL A 9 18.82 5.43 -4.74
CA VAL A 9 18.23 5.37 -3.39
C VAL A 9 18.38 3.97 -2.82
N ARG A 10 18.08 2.93 -3.59
CA ARG A 10 18.22 1.55 -3.11
C ARG A 10 19.66 1.14 -2.84
N ALA A 11 20.64 1.72 -3.53
CA ALA A 11 22.06 1.48 -3.25
C ALA A 11 22.46 1.83 -1.81
N LEU A 12 21.72 2.71 -1.12
CA LEU A 12 21.94 3.00 0.30
C LEU A 12 21.82 1.74 1.17
N LEU A 13 20.99 0.76 0.79
CA LEU A 13 20.84 -0.52 1.52
C LEU A 13 22.13 -1.34 1.59
N ASP A 14 23.06 -1.12 0.67
CA ASP A 14 24.37 -1.78 0.61
C ASP A 14 25.49 -0.94 1.23
N SER A 15 25.19 0.28 1.70
CA SER A 15 26.14 1.19 2.35
C SER A 15 26.14 1.08 3.87
N ASP A 16 27.07 1.77 4.53
CA ASP A 16 27.13 1.95 5.98
C ASP A 16 26.09 2.96 6.52
N MET A 17 25.41 3.69 5.64
CA MET A 17 24.39 4.69 6.02
C MET A 17 23.14 4.10 6.68
N VAL A 18 22.90 2.79 6.54
CA VAL A 18 21.70 2.09 7.03
C VAL A 18 22.08 1.13 8.16
N THR A 19 21.37 1.24 9.29
CA THR A 19 21.55 0.35 10.43
C THR A 19 21.22 -1.11 10.06
N PRO A 20 21.79 -2.11 10.76
CA PRO A 20 21.48 -3.51 10.48
C PRO A 20 19.99 -3.84 10.52
N GLN A 21 19.25 -3.27 11.48
CA GLN A 21 17.81 -3.52 11.68
C GLN A 21 16.96 -2.94 10.53
N THR A 22 17.23 -1.69 10.13
CA THR A 22 16.54 -1.05 9.01
C THR A 22 16.85 -1.78 7.70
N ARG A 23 18.11 -2.21 7.50
CA ARG A 23 18.51 -3.00 6.33
C ARG A 23 17.76 -4.32 6.27
N GLU A 24 17.65 -5.04 7.38
CA GLU A 24 16.93 -6.31 7.46
C GLU A 24 15.44 -6.14 7.09
N ALA A 25 14.76 -5.16 7.69
CA ALA A 25 13.35 -4.89 7.42
C ALA A 25 13.09 -4.52 5.94
N LEU A 26 13.94 -3.67 5.36
CA LEU A 26 13.78 -3.25 3.96
C LEU A 26 14.12 -4.37 2.97
N ARG A 27 15.11 -5.23 3.26
CA ARG A 27 15.39 -6.42 2.45
C ARG A 27 14.25 -7.44 2.51
N ALA A 28 13.67 -7.65 3.69
CA ALA A 28 12.52 -8.53 3.84
C ALA A 28 11.37 -8.10 2.93
N ARG A 29 11.05 -6.79 2.88
CA ARG A 29 10.03 -6.23 1.96
C ARG A 29 10.35 -6.51 0.49
N LEU A 30 11.58 -6.25 0.05
CA LEU A 30 12.00 -6.52 -1.34
C LEU A 30 11.85 -8.00 -1.74
N SER A 31 12.10 -8.93 -0.80
CA SER A 31 11.96 -10.37 -1.05
C SER A 31 10.52 -10.89 -0.93
N ALA A 32 9.65 -10.21 -0.16
CA ALA A 32 8.31 -10.69 0.14
C ALA A 32 7.38 -10.74 -1.09
N ASP A 33 7.69 -9.93 -2.11
CA ASP A 33 6.96 -9.87 -3.38
C ASP A 33 7.25 -11.05 -4.32
N GLU A 34 8.18 -11.96 -3.98
CA GLU A 34 8.59 -13.07 -4.86
C GLU A 34 7.82 -14.38 -4.62
N SER A 35 7.09 -14.51 -3.52
CA SER A 35 6.64 -15.81 -3.01
C SER A 35 5.14 -15.92 -2.69
N TYR A 36 4.31 -15.03 -3.22
CA TYR A 36 2.88 -15.00 -2.89
C TYR A 36 1.98 -15.36 -4.06
N ASP A 37 1.87 -16.66 -4.31
CA ASP A 37 1.06 -17.20 -5.39
C ASP A 37 -0.42 -17.39 -5.00
N GLU A 38 -0.71 -17.62 -3.71
CA GLU A 38 -2.07 -17.89 -3.19
C GLU A 38 -2.35 -17.16 -1.86
N PRO A 39 -3.60 -16.69 -1.63
CA PRO A 39 -3.97 -16.02 -0.39
C PRO A 39 -3.93 -16.96 0.82
N SER A 40 -3.48 -16.43 1.96
CA SER A 40 -3.26 -17.17 3.20
C SER A 40 -4.39 -16.97 4.23
N PHE A 41 -5.13 -15.87 4.15
CA PHE A 41 -6.18 -15.50 5.10
C PHE A 41 -7.54 -15.33 4.42
N LEU A 42 -7.59 -14.62 3.29
CA LEU A 42 -8.80 -14.40 2.51
C LEU A 42 -9.06 -15.58 1.57
N ASP A 43 -10.33 -15.77 1.20
CA ASP A 43 -10.64 -16.60 0.04
C ASP A 43 -10.20 -15.89 -1.26
N VAL A 44 -10.11 -16.66 -2.35
CA VAL A 44 -9.59 -16.19 -3.64
C VAL A 44 -10.38 -14.98 -4.18
N ASP A 45 -11.72 -14.98 -4.07
CA ASP A 45 -12.55 -13.90 -4.61
C ASP A 45 -12.40 -12.60 -3.80
N LEU A 46 -12.33 -12.69 -2.47
CA LEU A 46 -12.06 -11.54 -1.61
C LEU A 46 -10.64 -11.00 -1.80
N PHE A 47 -9.66 -11.89 -2.01
CA PHE A 47 -8.30 -11.48 -2.31
C PHE A 47 -8.18 -10.76 -3.66
N LEU A 48 -8.86 -11.24 -4.70
CA LEU A 48 -8.94 -10.53 -5.99
C LEU A 48 -9.64 -9.17 -5.86
N THR A 49 -10.66 -9.08 -5.01
CA THR A 49 -11.34 -7.81 -4.68
C THR A 49 -10.39 -6.84 -3.98
N LEU A 50 -9.60 -7.33 -3.02
CA LEU A 50 -8.58 -6.53 -2.33
C LEU A 50 -7.51 -6.03 -3.31
N ARG A 51 -7.00 -6.90 -4.19
CA ARG A 51 -6.00 -6.55 -5.20
C ARG A 51 -6.53 -5.48 -6.17
N ALA A 52 -7.77 -5.61 -6.63
CA ALA A 52 -8.41 -4.60 -7.47
C ALA A 52 -8.56 -3.27 -6.72
N ALA A 53 -9.01 -3.29 -5.47
CA ALA A 53 -9.16 -2.08 -4.67
C ALA A 53 -7.81 -1.39 -4.42
N CYS A 54 -6.76 -2.14 -4.04
CA CYS A 54 -5.41 -1.60 -3.85
C CYS A 54 -4.87 -0.94 -5.13
N ALA A 55 -5.12 -1.54 -6.31
CA ALA A 55 -4.68 -0.97 -7.59
C ALA A 55 -5.33 0.38 -7.92
N ARG A 56 -6.58 0.59 -7.47
CA ARG A 56 -7.28 1.87 -7.61
C ARG A 56 -6.86 2.90 -6.56
N LEU A 57 -6.65 2.47 -5.31
CA LEU A 57 -6.28 3.35 -4.20
C LEU A 57 -4.83 3.86 -4.31
N ILE A 58 -3.92 2.99 -4.73
CA ILE A 58 -2.49 3.28 -4.86
C ILE A 58 -2.06 2.97 -6.30
N PRO A 59 -2.41 3.84 -7.27
CA PRO A 59 -1.97 3.66 -8.65
C PRO A 59 -0.45 3.79 -8.73
N GLN A 60 0.19 2.79 -9.34
CA GLN A 60 1.64 2.72 -9.48
C GLN A 60 2.06 2.99 -10.94
N PRO A 61 3.26 3.52 -11.19
CA PRO A 61 3.82 3.58 -12.54
C PRO A 61 3.88 2.19 -13.17
N GLU A 62 3.83 2.14 -14.51
CA GLU A 62 4.00 0.90 -15.25
C GLU A 62 5.38 0.28 -14.92
N SER A 63 5.36 -0.93 -14.39
CA SER A 63 6.55 -1.66 -13.94
C SER A 63 6.32 -3.15 -14.18
N ALA A 64 7.40 -3.88 -14.49
CA ALA A 64 7.36 -5.33 -14.59
C ALA A 64 6.99 -6.02 -13.27
N LYS A 65 7.17 -5.32 -12.13
CA LYS A 65 6.87 -5.84 -10.79
C LYS A 65 6.32 -4.71 -9.90
N PRO A 66 5.01 -4.43 -9.94
CA PRO A 66 4.39 -3.50 -8.99
C PRO A 66 4.44 -4.08 -7.56
N ILE A 67 4.42 -3.20 -6.56
CA ILE A 67 4.38 -3.59 -5.14
C ILE A 67 3.01 -4.20 -4.84
N ASP A 68 2.97 -5.46 -4.40
CA ASP A 68 1.71 -6.16 -4.14
C ASP A 68 1.17 -5.88 -2.73
N CYS A 69 0.48 -4.74 -2.60
CA CYS A 69 -0.11 -4.32 -1.33
C CYS A 69 -1.15 -5.31 -0.80
N ALA A 70 -1.91 -5.97 -1.67
CA ALA A 70 -2.94 -6.92 -1.27
C ALA A 70 -2.33 -8.16 -0.62
N SER A 71 -1.26 -8.70 -1.21
CA SER A 71 -0.51 -9.83 -0.65
C SER A 71 0.06 -9.51 0.74
N ALA A 72 0.62 -8.31 0.93
CA ALA A 72 1.14 -7.88 2.22
C ALA A 72 0.03 -7.72 3.28
N ILE A 73 -1.14 -7.16 2.91
CA ILE A 73 -2.31 -7.09 3.80
C ILE A 73 -2.76 -8.49 4.19
N ASP A 74 -2.92 -9.41 3.23
CA ASP A 74 -3.40 -10.77 3.52
C ASP A 74 -2.44 -11.53 4.46
N LYS A 75 -1.12 -11.47 4.20
CA LYS A 75 -0.09 -12.04 5.10
C LYS A 75 -0.18 -11.47 6.51
N ARG A 76 -0.31 -10.15 6.64
CA ARG A 76 -0.45 -9.46 7.93
C ARG A 76 -1.67 -9.97 8.69
N LEU A 77 -2.80 -10.10 8.00
CA LEU A 77 -4.04 -10.65 8.58
C LEU A 77 -3.90 -12.12 8.97
N ALA A 78 -3.20 -12.93 8.17
CA ALA A 78 -2.93 -14.35 8.48
C ALA A 78 -2.11 -14.52 9.77
N ASN A 79 -1.14 -13.63 9.98
CA ASN A 79 -0.29 -13.63 11.16
C ASN A 79 -0.94 -12.97 12.39
N GLY A 80 -2.10 -12.34 12.24
CA GLY A 80 -2.73 -11.55 13.30
C GLY A 80 -1.91 -10.31 13.70
N GLU A 81 -1.13 -9.79 12.76
CA GLU A 81 -0.34 -8.57 12.93
C GLU A 81 -1.25 -7.34 12.69
N GLY A 82 -1.03 -6.29 13.45
CA GLY A 82 -1.76 -5.01 13.34
C GLY A 82 -0.87 -3.86 13.81
N ASP A 83 -1.33 -2.63 13.60
CA ASP A 83 -0.59 -1.40 13.97
C ASP A 83 -0.75 -1.03 15.47
N GLY A 84 -1.52 -1.82 16.22
CA GLY A 84 -1.77 -1.63 17.64
C GLY A 84 -2.91 -0.66 17.94
N TRP A 85 -3.66 -0.22 16.93
CA TRP A 85 -4.82 0.64 17.07
C TRP A 85 -6.01 0.12 16.25
N ARG A 86 -7.23 0.53 16.62
CA ARG A 86 -8.46 0.20 15.90
C ARG A 86 -9.59 1.13 16.34
N TYR A 87 -10.47 1.51 15.41
CA TYR A 87 -11.75 2.13 15.75
C TYR A 87 -12.61 1.24 16.65
N ASP A 88 -13.18 1.80 17.72
CA ASP A 88 -14.07 1.06 18.64
C ASP A 88 -15.34 0.56 17.93
N ALA A 89 -15.80 1.29 16.91
CA ALA A 89 -16.96 0.98 16.08
C ALA A 89 -16.73 -0.16 15.07
N LEU A 90 -15.49 -0.56 14.79
CA LEU A 90 -15.18 -1.65 13.88
C LEU A 90 -14.99 -2.98 14.64
N PRO A 91 -15.17 -4.16 14.01
CA PRO A 91 -14.69 -5.42 14.58
C PRO A 91 -13.16 -5.55 14.41
N ALA A 92 -12.55 -6.61 14.95
CA ALA A 92 -11.12 -6.88 14.74
C ALA A 92 -10.74 -6.92 13.25
N ASP A 93 -9.51 -6.54 12.91
CA ASP A 93 -9.04 -6.25 11.55
C ASP A 93 -9.39 -7.33 10.53
N GLY A 94 -9.12 -8.60 10.87
CA GLY A 94 -9.45 -9.72 10.00
C GLY A 94 -10.93 -9.81 9.65
N GLU A 95 -11.82 -9.51 10.60
CA GLU A 95 -13.26 -9.47 10.37
C GLU A 95 -13.69 -8.20 9.62
N THR A 96 -13.07 -7.06 9.92
CA THR A 96 -13.28 -5.80 9.20
C THR A 96 -12.97 -5.97 7.72
N PHE A 97 -11.82 -6.56 7.37
CA PHE A 97 -11.42 -6.79 5.99
C PHE A 97 -12.32 -7.80 5.28
N ARG A 98 -12.62 -8.96 5.89
CA ARG A 98 -13.52 -9.95 5.27
C ARG A 98 -14.90 -9.36 4.99
N ARG A 99 -15.48 -8.66 5.97
CA ARG A 99 -16.80 -8.06 5.81
C ARG A 99 -16.77 -6.91 4.81
N GLY A 100 -15.85 -5.97 4.94
CA GLY A 100 -15.77 -4.82 4.05
C GLY A 100 -15.52 -5.20 2.58
N LEU A 101 -14.63 -6.16 2.31
CA LEU A 101 -14.39 -6.68 0.96
C LEU A 101 -15.63 -7.40 0.40
N ARG A 102 -16.34 -8.17 1.23
CA ARG A 102 -17.62 -8.77 0.84
C ARG A 102 -18.67 -7.70 0.54
N GLY A 103 -18.73 -6.64 1.33
CA GLY A 103 -19.63 -5.51 1.11
C GLY A 103 -19.35 -4.78 -0.21
N LEU A 104 -18.08 -4.66 -0.61
CA LEU A 104 -17.70 -4.13 -1.92
C LEU A 104 -18.22 -5.03 -3.04
N ASP A 105 -18.03 -6.35 -2.93
CA ASP A 105 -18.49 -7.32 -3.91
C ASP A 105 -20.03 -7.39 -4.00
N GLU A 106 -20.73 -7.36 -2.86
CA GLU A 106 -22.20 -7.27 -2.80
C GLU A 106 -22.72 -6.01 -3.48
N ALA A 107 -22.10 -4.85 -3.22
CA ALA A 107 -22.48 -3.59 -3.86
C ALA A 107 -22.23 -3.61 -5.37
N ALA A 108 -21.11 -4.19 -5.81
CA ALA A 108 -20.79 -4.37 -7.22
C ALA A 108 -21.82 -5.26 -7.93
N ARG A 109 -22.17 -6.41 -7.34
CA ARG A 109 -23.17 -7.32 -7.90
C ARG A 109 -24.55 -6.69 -7.93
N ALA A 110 -24.95 -5.99 -6.88
CA ALA A 110 -26.26 -5.34 -6.81
C ALA A 110 -26.40 -4.23 -7.87
N LYS A 111 -25.35 -3.44 -8.10
CA LYS A 111 -25.40 -2.28 -9.01
C LYS A 111 -25.07 -2.61 -10.46
N PHE A 112 -24.13 -3.54 -10.69
CA PHE A 112 -23.56 -3.81 -12.01
C PHE A 112 -23.65 -5.29 -12.43
N SER A 113 -24.14 -6.19 -11.58
CA SER A 113 -24.25 -7.64 -11.85
C SER A 113 -22.93 -8.38 -12.07
N PHE A 114 -21.81 -7.78 -11.70
CA PHE A 114 -20.46 -8.38 -11.73
C PHE A 114 -19.80 -8.29 -10.36
N SER A 115 -18.84 -9.16 -10.10
CA SER A 115 -17.96 -9.03 -8.92
C SER A 115 -17.13 -7.75 -9.02
N PHE A 116 -16.72 -7.18 -7.88
CA PHE A 116 -15.99 -5.90 -7.87
C PHE A 116 -14.73 -5.93 -8.74
N HIS A 117 -13.93 -6.99 -8.60
CA HIS A 117 -12.67 -7.16 -9.35
C HIS A 117 -12.86 -7.41 -10.86
N GLN A 118 -14.10 -7.63 -11.32
CA GLN A 118 -14.44 -7.81 -12.74
C GLN A 118 -14.97 -6.53 -13.39
N LEU A 119 -15.19 -5.48 -12.60
CA LEU A 119 -15.58 -4.17 -13.10
C LEU A 119 -14.42 -3.48 -13.80
N ASP A 120 -14.74 -2.59 -14.75
CA ASP A 120 -13.77 -1.63 -15.26
C ASP A 120 -13.35 -0.61 -14.20
N ASP A 121 -12.20 0.02 -14.39
CA ASP A 121 -11.59 0.98 -13.46
C ASP A 121 -12.57 2.09 -13.03
N ALA A 122 -13.38 2.62 -13.95
CA ALA A 122 -14.30 3.71 -13.67
C ALA A 122 -15.42 3.27 -12.71
N ARG A 123 -15.94 2.05 -12.88
CA ARG A 123 -16.96 1.47 -11.98
C ARG A 123 -16.38 1.04 -10.64
N GLN A 124 -15.12 0.59 -10.61
CA GLN A 124 -14.41 0.33 -9.34
C GLN A 124 -14.26 1.64 -8.54
N ASP A 125 -13.82 2.72 -9.20
CA ASP A 125 -13.70 4.04 -8.58
C ASP A 125 -15.03 4.56 -8.07
N GLU A 126 -16.11 4.39 -8.86
CA GLU A 126 -17.45 4.82 -8.47
C GLU A 126 -17.91 4.16 -7.16
N LEU A 127 -17.64 2.87 -6.97
CA LEU A 127 -17.98 2.17 -5.74
C LEU A 127 -17.05 2.55 -4.59
N LEU A 128 -15.75 2.65 -4.81
CA LEU A 128 -14.81 3.08 -3.78
C LEU A 128 -15.15 4.47 -3.25
N LEU A 129 -15.53 5.41 -4.13
CA LEU A 129 -16.02 6.74 -3.74
C LEU A 129 -17.32 6.67 -2.94
N ALA A 130 -18.24 5.78 -3.30
CA ALA A 130 -19.48 5.58 -2.53
C ALA A 130 -19.18 5.02 -1.13
N VAL A 131 -18.28 4.04 -1.01
CA VAL A 131 -17.84 3.48 0.28
C VAL A 131 -17.13 4.54 1.12
N GLN A 132 -16.21 5.32 0.53
CA GLN A 132 -15.54 6.45 1.18
C GLN A 132 -16.52 7.45 1.80
N ARG A 133 -17.61 7.76 1.09
CA ARG A 133 -18.64 8.71 1.55
C ARG A 133 -19.66 8.10 2.51
N GLY A 134 -19.67 6.77 2.67
CA GLY A 134 -20.73 6.05 3.38
C GLY A 134 -22.06 6.01 2.61
N ASP A 135 -22.03 6.24 1.29
CA ASP A 135 -23.19 6.29 0.39
C ASP A 135 -23.57 4.89 -0.16
N VAL A 136 -23.17 3.83 0.55
CA VAL A 136 -23.54 2.43 0.25
C VAL A 136 -24.54 1.93 1.26
N LYS A 137 -25.48 1.07 0.82
CA LYS A 137 -26.58 0.57 1.66
C LYS A 137 -26.81 -0.91 1.41
N GLY A 138 -27.39 -1.57 2.41
CA GLY A 138 -27.76 -2.98 2.36
C GLY A 138 -26.61 -3.93 2.67
N GLY A 139 -26.97 -5.17 3.02
CA GLY A 139 -26.01 -6.25 3.28
C GLY A 139 -25.07 -5.90 4.42
N VAL A 140 -23.76 -6.11 4.21
CA VAL A 140 -22.73 -5.82 5.21
C VAL A 140 -22.80 -4.38 5.75
N TRP A 141 -23.13 -3.41 4.89
CA TRP A 141 -23.10 -1.99 5.22
C TRP A 141 -24.17 -1.54 6.22
N GLU A 142 -25.16 -2.39 6.53
CA GLU A 142 -26.13 -2.13 7.61
C GLU A 142 -25.49 -2.25 9.01
N THR A 143 -24.36 -2.94 9.11
CA THR A 143 -23.73 -3.32 10.38
C THR A 143 -22.23 -3.06 10.43
N LEU A 144 -21.63 -2.59 9.34
CA LEU A 144 -20.24 -2.17 9.25
C LEU A 144 -20.20 -0.76 8.68
N SER A 145 -19.46 0.14 9.33
CA SER A 145 -19.25 1.49 8.81
C SER A 145 -18.40 1.45 7.55
N ALA A 146 -18.99 1.82 6.42
CA ALA A 146 -18.34 1.80 5.12
C ALA A 146 -17.17 2.80 5.04
N ASN A 147 -17.35 4.02 5.56
CA ASN A 147 -16.31 5.04 5.56
C ASN A 147 -15.11 4.65 6.44
N LEU A 148 -15.35 4.06 7.62
CA LEU A 148 -14.26 3.60 8.48
C LEU A 148 -13.53 2.39 7.86
N PHE A 149 -14.25 1.46 7.22
CA PHE A 149 -13.60 0.39 6.45
C PHE A 149 -12.74 0.94 5.30
N PHE A 150 -13.21 1.96 4.58
CA PHE A 150 -12.42 2.61 3.54
C PHE A 150 -11.14 3.22 4.10
N GLU A 151 -11.21 3.90 5.24
CA GLU A 151 -10.04 4.47 5.92
C GLU A 151 -9.03 3.40 6.30
N GLU A 152 -9.47 2.28 6.90
CA GLU A 152 -8.61 1.13 7.23
C GLU A 152 -7.90 0.56 5.99
N LEU A 153 -8.66 0.35 4.90
CA LEU A 153 -8.11 -0.17 3.65
C LEU A 153 -7.09 0.79 3.03
N LEU A 154 -7.39 2.09 2.98
CA LEU A 154 -6.52 3.10 2.43
C LEU A 154 -5.25 3.26 3.28
N ALA A 155 -5.38 3.30 4.61
CA ALA A 155 -4.26 3.39 5.53
C ALA A 155 -3.31 2.20 5.36
N ALA A 156 -3.84 0.97 5.39
CA ALA A 156 -3.05 -0.24 5.22
C ALA A 156 -2.31 -0.28 3.87
N ALA A 157 -2.99 0.04 2.76
CA ALA A 157 -2.37 0.06 1.44
C ALA A 157 -1.28 1.16 1.33
N THR A 158 -1.54 2.33 1.92
CA THR A 158 -0.59 3.47 1.93
C THR A 158 0.66 3.14 2.73
N GLU A 159 0.51 2.57 3.92
CA GLU A 159 1.62 2.18 4.79
C GLU A 159 2.52 1.15 4.10
N ILE A 160 1.92 0.11 3.51
CA ILE A 160 2.66 -0.92 2.79
C ILE A 160 3.43 -0.32 1.61
N TYR A 161 2.77 0.51 0.81
CA TYR A 161 3.40 1.12 -0.36
C TYR A 161 4.58 2.02 0.04
N TYR A 162 4.38 3.02 0.90
CA TYR A 162 5.41 4.01 1.21
C TYR A 162 6.52 3.50 2.15
N SER A 163 6.31 2.36 2.82
CA SER A 163 7.38 1.66 3.55
C SER A 163 8.25 0.76 2.64
N HIS A 164 7.87 0.59 1.37
CA HIS A 164 8.57 -0.27 0.43
C HIS A 164 9.76 0.46 -0.24
N PRO A 165 10.97 -0.17 -0.33
CA PRO A 165 12.14 0.48 -0.92
C PRO A 165 11.95 0.95 -2.38
N LEU A 166 11.13 0.25 -3.18
CA LEU A 166 10.83 0.68 -4.55
C LEU A 166 10.01 1.98 -4.60
N ALA A 167 9.06 2.17 -3.68
CA ALA A 167 8.29 3.41 -3.60
C ALA A 167 9.17 4.55 -3.08
N GLN A 168 10.01 4.28 -2.07
CA GLN A 168 10.96 5.26 -1.55
C GLN A 168 11.95 5.73 -2.63
N GLU A 169 12.44 4.82 -3.47
CA GLU A 169 13.25 5.18 -4.64
C GLU A 169 12.50 6.05 -5.63
N LEU A 170 11.26 5.68 -5.97
CA LEU A 170 10.42 6.43 -6.90
C LEU A 170 10.21 7.89 -6.47
N ILE A 171 10.03 8.12 -5.17
CA ILE A 171 9.82 9.47 -4.63
C ILE A 171 11.12 10.20 -4.22
N GLY A 172 12.28 9.54 -4.37
CA GLY A 172 13.57 10.10 -3.96
C GLY A 172 13.74 10.23 -2.43
N TYR A 173 13.14 9.35 -1.65
CA TYR A 173 13.21 9.39 -0.18
C TYR A 173 14.42 8.60 0.34
N ALA A 174 15.41 9.32 0.89
CA ALA A 174 16.63 8.74 1.47
C ALA A 174 16.57 8.55 3.00
N GLY A 175 15.39 8.70 3.62
CA GLY A 175 15.22 8.65 5.08
C GLY A 175 15.55 7.30 5.74
N MET A 176 15.84 6.25 4.96
CA MET A 176 16.37 4.98 5.47
C MET A 176 17.82 5.07 5.99
N ALA A 177 18.54 6.15 5.67
CA ALA A 177 19.90 6.40 6.12
C ALA A 177 19.95 6.84 7.60
N ASP A 178 19.74 5.89 8.50
CA ASP A 178 19.55 6.10 9.93
C ASP A 178 20.82 5.89 10.79
N ALA A 179 21.94 5.47 10.21
CA ALA A 179 23.12 5.03 10.98
C ALA A 179 23.99 6.17 11.56
N HIS A 180 24.02 7.33 10.89
CA HIS A 180 24.99 8.40 11.20
C HIS A 180 24.34 9.75 11.55
N GLY A 181 23.01 9.81 11.55
CA GLY A 181 22.26 11.05 11.75
C GLY A 181 22.35 12.01 10.56
N TRP A 182 21.66 13.14 10.67
CA TRP A 182 21.55 14.17 9.62
C TRP A 182 22.21 15.47 10.10
N GLN A 183 23.13 16.00 9.28
CA GLN A 183 23.87 17.25 9.49
C GLN A 183 23.28 18.41 8.65
N ALA A 184 22.77 18.10 7.46
CA ALA A 184 22.18 19.05 6.53
C ALA A 184 20.70 19.30 6.85
N ILE A 185 20.43 20.01 7.95
CA ILE A 185 19.06 20.25 8.46
C ILE A 185 18.36 21.49 7.88
N GLY A 186 19.00 22.20 6.95
CA GLY A 186 18.41 23.36 6.28
C GLY A 186 17.38 22.96 5.22
N LEU A 187 16.47 23.88 4.89
CA LEU A 187 15.52 23.69 3.79
C LEU A 187 16.28 23.46 2.46
N ASP A 188 15.84 22.46 1.70
CA ASP A 188 16.41 22.04 0.41
C ASP A 188 17.93 21.72 0.46
N GLN A 189 18.47 21.41 1.64
CA GLN A 189 19.83 20.92 1.77
C GLN A 189 19.85 19.40 1.63
N LEU A 190 20.86 18.93 0.90
CA LEU A 190 21.17 17.51 0.78
C LEU A 190 22.48 17.23 1.49
N GLU A 191 22.55 16.07 2.13
CA GLU A 191 23.77 15.49 2.62
C GLU A 191 24.78 15.27 1.48
N ALA A 192 26.05 15.19 1.84
CA ALA A 192 27.11 14.90 0.86
C ALA A 192 26.95 13.50 0.23
N TRP A 193 26.42 12.55 1.00
CA TRP A 193 26.19 11.16 0.58
C TRP A 193 24.85 10.96 -0.13
N GLU A 194 23.92 11.92 -0.04
CA GLU A 194 22.61 11.77 -0.67
C GLU A 194 22.74 11.71 -2.20
N PRO A 195 21.93 10.85 -2.85
CA PRO A 195 21.86 10.82 -4.30
C PRO A 195 21.61 12.21 -4.88
N ARG A 196 22.17 12.46 -6.07
CA ARG A 196 21.95 13.70 -6.80
C ARG A 196 21.03 13.42 -7.97
N ALA A 197 20.05 14.30 -8.16
CA ALA A 197 19.24 14.27 -9.36
C ALA A 197 20.15 14.41 -10.59
N SER A 198 19.85 13.68 -11.65
CA SER A 198 20.45 13.95 -12.95
C SER A 198 20.13 15.41 -13.32
N GLU A 199 21.15 16.17 -13.74
CA GLU A 199 20.89 17.50 -14.32
C GLU A 199 20.00 17.28 -15.54
N ASP A 200 18.84 17.95 -15.59
CA ASP A 200 18.06 18.04 -16.82
C ASP A 200 18.91 18.81 -17.83
N THR A 201 19.70 18.10 -18.64
CA THR A 201 20.19 18.63 -19.91
C THR A 201 19.00 18.69 -20.87
N SER A 202 18.13 19.67 -20.64
CA SER A 202 17.17 20.14 -21.64
C SER A 202 17.81 21.35 -22.33
N ASP A 203 18.48 21.10 -23.46
CA ASP A 203 18.76 22.11 -24.49
C ASP A 203 17.53 22.27 -25.42
#